data_AF-A0A819B3R8-F1
#
_entry.id   AF-A0A819B3R8-F1
#
_cell.length_a   1.000
_cell.length_b   1.000
_cell.length_c   1.000
_cell.angle_alpha   90.00
_cell.angle_beta   90.00
_cell.angle_gamma   90.00
#
_symmetry.space_group_name_H-M   'P 1'
#
loop_
_entity.id
_entity.type
_entity.pdbx_description
1 polymer ?
#
loop_
_entity_poly.entity_id
_entity_poly.type
_entity_poly.pdbx_seq_one_letter_code
_entity_poly.pdbx_strand_id
1 'polypeptide(L)'
;MQILSNVAMEKPYSTKGEGIRDQKVKVLRSVVPIKTEDVIIEQYFGDKYSTDSEHQLGYLDNKDVPKDSTTPTYAQVILSIHNERWAGVPFILRASKALNQKKAEIHIQFHDAPGEIFDEDIHQDDLSDSVACDELVIRIEPNEAIYLKINTK
;
A
#
# COMPACT_ATOMS: atom_id res chain seq x y z
N MET A 1 -3.93 0.93 -10.66
CA MET A 1 -4.77 -0.28 -10.90
C MET A 1 -4.02 -1.47 -11.52
N GLN A 2 -2.96 -1.29 -12.32
CA GLN A 2 -2.30 -2.45 -12.97
C GLN A 2 -1.64 -3.40 -11.97
N ILE A 3 -0.88 -2.88 -10.99
CA ILE A 3 -0.25 -3.68 -9.92
C ILE A 3 -1.31 -4.47 -9.14
N LEU A 4 -2.36 -3.80 -8.68
CA LEU A 4 -3.50 -4.45 -8.01
C LEU A 4 -4.05 -5.62 -8.83
N SER A 5 -4.33 -5.41 -10.13
CA SER A 5 -4.89 -6.46 -10.98
C SER A 5 -3.93 -7.64 -11.21
N ASN A 6 -2.61 -7.43 -11.16
CA ASN A 6 -1.64 -8.52 -11.23
C ASN A 6 -1.62 -9.37 -9.96
N VAL A 7 -1.74 -8.73 -8.80
CA VAL A 7 -1.71 -9.40 -7.49
C VAL A 7 -3.02 -10.15 -7.25
N ALA A 8 -4.15 -9.52 -7.57
CA ALA A 8 -5.46 -10.03 -7.18
C ALA A 8 -6.12 -10.96 -8.21
N MET A 9 -5.60 -11.07 -9.45
CA MET A 9 -6.22 -11.91 -10.49
C MET A 9 -6.29 -13.39 -10.13
N GLU A 10 -7.34 -14.04 -10.62
CA GLU A 10 -7.41 -15.50 -10.63
C GLU A 10 -6.37 -16.06 -11.61
N LYS A 11 -6.05 -17.35 -11.43
CA LYS A 11 -5.19 -18.08 -12.36
C LYS A 11 -5.81 -18.03 -13.77
N PRO A 12 -5.11 -17.48 -14.78
CA PRO A 12 -5.65 -17.44 -16.13
C PRO A 12 -5.65 -18.83 -16.76
N TYR A 13 -6.59 -19.08 -17.66
CA TYR A 13 -6.67 -20.34 -18.42
C TYR A 13 -5.55 -20.48 -19.46
N SER A 14 -4.86 -19.40 -19.77
CA SER A 14 -3.73 -19.34 -20.70
C SER A 14 -2.76 -18.21 -20.33
N THR A 15 -1.48 -18.37 -20.66
CA THR A 15 -0.47 -17.31 -20.56
C THR A 15 -0.50 -16.33 -21.73
N LYS A 16 -1.38 -16.54 -22.72
CA LYS A 16 -1.64 -15.58 -23.80
C LYS A 16 -2.25 -14.29 -23.22
N GLY A 17 -1.97 -13.17 -23.89
CA GLY A 17 -2.37 -11.84 -23.42
C GLY A 17 -3.88 -11.69 -23.16
N GLU A 18 -4.73 -12.32 -23.97
CA GLU A 18 -6.19 -12.33 -23.78
C GLU A 18 -6.59 -13.00 -22.46
N GLY A 19 -6.08 -14.21 -22.20
CA GLY A 19 -6.40 -14.94 -20.97
C GLY A 19 -5.99 -14.21 -19.69
N ILE A 20 -4.84 -13.53 -19.71
CA ILE A 20 -4.38 -12.69 -18.58
C ILE A 20 -5.27 -11.44 -18.45
N ARG A 21 -5.56 -10.77 -19.56
CA ARG A 21 -6.39 -9.55 -19.57
C ARG A 21 -7.79 -9.82 -19.05
N ASP A 22 -8.38 -10.95 -19.42
CA ASP A 22 -9.71 -11.35 -18.95
C ASP A 22 -9.74 -11.46 -17.42
N GLN A 23 -8.74 -12.09 -16.81
CA GLN A 23 -8.69 -12.19 -15.34
C GLN A 23 -8.44 -10.85 -14.66
N LYS A 24 -7.60 -9.98 -15.24
CA LYS A 24 -7.41 -8.62 -14.74
C LYS A 24 -8.71 -7.82 -14.76
N VAL A 25 -9.43 -7.84 -15.89
CA VAL A 25 -10.71 -7.15 -16.04
C VAL A 25 -11.75 -7.72 -15.09
N LYS A 26 -11.80 -9.04 -14.92
CA LYS A 26 -12.70 -9.72 -13.97
C LYS A 26 -12.51 -9.18 -12.55
N VAL A 27 -11.27 -9.07 -12.08
CA VAL A 27 -11.00 -8.52 -10.74
C VAL A 27 -11.36 -7.05 -10.63
N LEU A 28 -11.03 -6.24 -11.62
CA LEU A 28 -11.38 -4.81 -11.59
C LEU A 28 -12.90 -4.59 -11.55
N ARG A 29 -13.68 -5.47 -12.18
CA ARG A 29 -15.15 -5.46 -12.09
C ARG A 29 -15.68 -5.89 -10.71
N SER A 30 -14.91 -6.65 -9.95
CA SER A 30 -15.23 -7.06 -8.58
C SER A 30 -14.82 -6.04 -7.52
N VAL A 31 -14.13 -4.95 -7.88
CA VAL A 31 -13.78 -3.90 -6.92
C VAL A 31 -15.06 -3.16 -6.49
N VAL A 32 -15.30 -3.12 -5.19
CA VAL A 32 -16.43 -2.40 -4.60
C VAL A 32 -16.23 -0.89 -4.81
N PRO A 33 -17.28 -0.12 -5.16
CA PRO A 33 -17.19 1.33 -5.25
C PRO A 33 -16.63 1.96 -3.97
N ILE A 34 -15.62 2.81 -4.15
CA ILE A 34 -14.89 3.47 -3.06
C ILE A 34 -15.79 4.50 -2.39
N LYS A 35 -15.85 4.49 -1.05
CA LYS A 35 -16.53 5.53 -0.28
C LYS A 35 -15.55 6.55 0.27
N THR A 36 -16.03 7.72 0.65
CA THR A 36 -15.20 8.78 1.24
C THR A 36 -14.53 8.35 2.54
N GLU A 37 -15.18 7.50 3.34
CA GLU A 37 -14.62 6.94 4.57
C GLU A 37 -13.38 6.04 4.35
N ASP A 38 -13.24 5.48 3.15
CA ASP A 38 -12.13 4.60 2.77
C ASP A 38 -10.96 5.38 2.14
N VAL A 39 -11.05 6.70 2.08
CA VAL A 39 -10.12 7.57 1.35
C VAL A 39 -9.53 8.62 2.28
N ILE A 40 -8.21 8.65 2.33
CA ILE A 40 -7.45 9.75 2.93
C ILE A 40 -6.74 10.46 1.79
N ILE A 41 -6.93 11.78 1.70
CA ILE A 41 -6.20 12.64 0.77
C ILE A 41 -5.55 13.77 1.55
N GLU A 42 -4.32 14.09 1.20
CA GLU A 42 -3.57 15.15 1.85
C GLU A 42 -2.76 15.95 0.82
N GLN A 43 -2.33 17.13 1.23
CA GLN A 43 -1.45 18.01 0.48
C GLN A 43 -0.20 18.30 1.31
N TYR A 44 0.99 18.17 0.73
CA TYR A 44 2.24 18.40 1.47
C TYR A 44 2.50 19.89 1.67
N PHE A 45 3.09 20.21 2.82
CA PHE A 45 3.54 21.55 3.19
C PHE A 45 5.06 21.57 3.30
N GLY A 46 5.65 22.76 3.18
CA GLY A 46 7.08 22.94 3.35
C GLY A 46 7.51 22.79 4.80
N ASP A 47 8.67 22.16 5.02
CA ASP A 47 9.29 22.06 6.33
C ASP A 47 10.13 23.31 6.62
N LYS A 48 9.57 24.18 7.48
CA LYS A 48 10.21 25.45 7.88
C LYS A 48 11.51 25.26 8.66
N TYR A 49 11.77 24.07 9.18
CA TYR A 49 12.98 23.74 9.94
C TYR A 49 14.03 23.02 9.10
N SER A 50 13.71 22.65 7.85
CA SER A 50 14.67 22.03 6.95
C SER A 50 15.79 23.00 6.60
N THR A 51 17.02 22.49 6.53
CA THR A 51 18.18 23.24 6.03
C THR A 51 18.24 23.25 4.50
N ASP A 52 17.44 22.43 3.83
CA ASP A 52 17.34 22.35 2.38
C ASP A 52 16.20 23.25 1.88
N SER A 53 16.56 24.23 1.04
CA SER A 53 15.64 25.21 0.47
C SER A 53 14.52 24.59 -0.37
N GLU A 54 14.72 23.42 -0.97
CA GLU A 54 13.64 22.75 -1.73
C GLU A 54 12.59 22.16 -0.79
N HIS A 55 13.02 21.57 0.34
CA HIS A 55 12.13 20.98 1.34
C HIS A 55 11.37 22.04 2.16
N GLN A 56 11.83 23.29 2.18
CA GLN A 56 11.14 24.41 2.82
C GLN A 56 9.87 24.86 2.06
N LEU A 57 9.71 24.45 0.79
CA LEU A 57 8.59 24.87 -0.06
C LEU A 57 7.48 23.82 -0.07
N GLY A 58 6.24 24.26 0.14
CA GLY A 58 5.04 23.43 0.02
C GLY A 58 4.49 23.38 -1.40
N TYR A 59 3.44 22.59 -1.60
CA TYR A 59 2.80 22.46 -2.91
C TYR A 59 2.27 23.80 -3.46
N LEU A 60 1.66 24.62 -2.58
CA LEU A 60 1.12 25.94 -2.93
C LEU A 60 2.20 27.01 -3.16
N ASP A 61 3.46 26.75 -2.82
CA ASP A 61 4.56 27.69 -3.05
C ASP A 61 5.08 27.63 -4.50
N ASN A 62 4.73 26.59 -5.24
CA ASN A 62 5.02 26.48 -6.66
C ASN A 62 4.29 27.59 -7.45
N LYS A 63 5.02 28.29 -8.33
CA LYS A 63 4.50 29.40 -9.14
C LYS A 63 3.41 28.98 -10.12
N ASP A 64 3.42 27.72 -10.54
CA ASP A 64 2.46 27.18 -11.50
C ASP A 64 1.18 26.64 -10.81
N VAL A 65 1.10 26.70 -9.48
CA VAL A 65 -0.02 26.19 -8.68
C VAL A 65 -0.87 27.35 -8.16
N PRO A 66 -2.21 27.34 -8.39
CA PRO A 66 -3.12 28.32 -7.78
C PRO A 66 -3.05 28.29 -6.24
N LYS A 67 -3.07 29.46 -5.59
CA LYS A 67 -2.92 29.58 -4.14
C LYS A 67 -4.10 28.98 -3.34
N ASP A 68 -5.23 28.77 -3.98
CA ASP A 68 -6.44 28.14 -3.45
C ASP A 68 -6.59 26.66 -3.89
N SER A 69 -5.57 26.06 -4.50
CA SER A 69 -5.62 24.69 -5.00
C SER A 69 -5.81 23.65 -3.88
N THR A 70 -6.84 22.83 -4.02
CA THR A 70 -7.12 21.67 -3.14
C THR A 70 -6.61 20.34 -3.72
N THR A 71 -5.77 20.39 -4.76
CA THR A 71 -5.22 19.20 -5.41
C THR A 71 -4.45 18.32 -4.42
N PRO A 72 -4.79 17.04 -4.27
CA PRO A 72 -4.10 16.16 -3.34
C PRO A 72 -2.73 15.74 -3.88
N THR A 73 -1.73 15.71 -3.00
CA THR A 73 -0.37 15.23 -3.29
C THR A 73 -0.04 13.92 -2.58
N TYR A 74 -0.93 13.46 -1.72
CA TYR A 74 -0.94 12.14 -1.09
C TYR A 74 -2.36 11.59 -1.18
N ALA A 75 -2.48 10.30 -1.46
CA ALA A 75 -3.74 9.58 -1.39
C ALA A 75 -3.48 8.17 -0.82
N GLN A 76 -4.33 7.78 0.12
CA GLN A 76 -4.48 6.41 0.57
C GLN A 76 -5.93 5.98 0.36
N VAL A 77 -6.12 4.80 -0.20
CA VAL A 77 -7.44 4.24 -0.51
C VAL A 77 -7.49 2.80 -0.05
N ILE A 78 -8.53 2.45 0.70
CA ILE A 78 -8.86 1.07 1.02
C ILE A 78 -9.86 0.56 -0.03
N LEU A 79 -9.53 -0.58 -0.65
CA LEU A 79 -10.39 -1.26 -1.61
C LEU A 79 -10.81 -2.61 -1.08
N SER A 80 -12.02 -3.02 -1.40
CA SER A 80 -12.49 -4.39 -1.20
C SER A 80 -12.78 -5.03 -2.55
N ILE A 81 -12.39 -6.29 -2.71
CA ILE A 81 -12.65 -7.07 -3.92
C ILE A 81 -13.72 -8.11 -3.60
N HIS A 82 -14.90 -7.95 -4.18
CA HIS A 82 -16.03 -8.83 -3.97
C HIS A 82 -15.90 -10.08 -4.85
N ASN A 83 -15.13 -11.05 -4.38
CA ASN A 83 -15.07 -12.41 -4.91
C ASN A 83 -14.72 -13.40 -3.77
N GLU A 84 -14.74 -14.70 -4.08
CA GLU A 84 -14.47 -15.76 -3.09
C GLU A 84 -13.05 -15.68 -2.50
N ARG A 85 -12.04 -15.44 -3.35
CA ARG A 85 -10.62 -15.42 -2.95
C ARG A 85 -10.29 -14.30 -1.95
N TRP A 86 -10.86 -13.12 -2.16
CA TRP A 86 -10.52 -11.90 -1.44
C TRP A 86 -11.63 -11.40 -0.50
N ALA A 87 -12.61 -12.26 -0.21
CA ALA A 87 -13.66 -11.95 0.74
C ALA A 87 -13.05 -11.57 2.11
N GLY A 88 -13.37 -10.35 2.57
CA GLY A 88 -12.87 -9.83 3.85
C GLY A 88 -11.44 -9.28 3.84
N VAL A 89 -10.70 -9.37 2.72
CA VAL A 89 -9.31 -8.89 2.65
C VAL A 89 -9.27 -7.44 2.14
N PRO A 90 -8.76 -6.47 2.93
CA PRO A 90 -8.61 -5.10 2.49
C PRO A 90 -7.36 -4.92 1.60
N PHE A 91 -7.50 -4.16 0.53
CA PHE A 91 -6.39 -3.73 -0.33
C PHE A 91 -6.09 -2.26 -0.11
N ILE A 92 -4.95 -1.96 0.50
CA ILE A 92 -4.52 -0.58 0.77
C ILE A 92 -3.63 -0.10 -0.38
N LEU A 93 -4.06 0.96 -1.07
CA LEU A 93 -3.28 1.62 -2.11
C LEU A 93 -2.81 2.97 -1.56
N ARG A 94 -1.50 3.21 -1.57
CA ARG A 94 -0.90 4.48 -1.14
C ARG A 94 -0.03 5.05 -2.27
N ALA A 95 -0.20 6.33 -2.55
CA ALA A 95 0.61 7.06 -3.53
C ALA A 95 0.79 8.51 -3.08
N SER A 96 1.99 9.03 -3.25
CA SER A 96 2.32 10.37 -2.75
C SER A 96 3.53 10.99 -3.44
N LYS A 97 3.71 12.28 -3.19
CA LYS A 97 4.90 13.07 -3.54
C LYS A 97 5.53 13.65 -2.28
N ALA A 98 6.77 14.12 -2.40
CA ALA A 98 7.53 14.76 -1.32
C ALA A 98 7.65 13.88 -0.05
N LEU A 99 7.76 12.56 -0.23
CA LEU A 99 8.15 11.65 0.84
C LEU A 99 9.67 11.52 0.91
N ASN A 100 10.14 11.02 2.05
CA ASN A 100 11.53 10.75 2.37
C ASN A 100 12.26 9.81 1.39
N GLN A 101 11.52 8.96 0.67
CA GLN A 101 12.11 8.01 -0.26
C GLN A 101 11.21 7.79 -1.49
N LYS A 102 11.81 7.78 -2.69
CA LYS A 102 11.17 7.24 -3.88
C LYS A 102 11.10 5.73 -3.74
N LYS A 103 9.90 5.15 -3.78
CA LYS A 103 9.73 3.71 -3.57
C LYS A 103 8.42 3.19 -4.15
N ALA A 104 8.46 2.01 -4.76
CA ALA A 104 7.28 1.25 -5.18
C ALA A 104 7.38 -0.19 -4.66
N GLU A 105 6.46 -0.57 -3.77
CA GLU A 105 6.42 -1.88 -3.13
C GLU A 105 5.02 -2.48 -3.11
N ILE A 106 4.98 -3.80 -3.02
CA ILE A 106 3.79 -4.58 -2.70
C ILE A 106 4.08 -5.31 -1.40
N HIS A 107 3.20 -5.14 -0.43
CA HIS A 107 3.25 -5.81 0.86
C HIS A 107 2.06 -6.77 0.94
N ILE A 108 2.33 -8.05 1.20
CA ILE A 108 1.32 -9.05 1.48
C ILE A 108 1.55 -9.51 2.91
N GLN A 109 0.73 -9.00 3.83
CA GLN A 109 0.72 -9.40 5.22
C GLN A 109 -0.18 -10.64 5.37
N PHE A 110 0.37 -11.70 5.96
CA PHE A 110 -0.39 -12.91 6.25
C PHE A 110 -1.19 -12.77 7.55
N HIS A 111 -2.16 -13.65 7.76
CA HIS A 111 -2.84 -13.73 9.06
C HIS A 111 -1.90 -14.34 10.10
N ASP A 112 -2.13 -14.02 11.37
CA ASP A 112 -1.41 -14.62 12.48
C ASP A 112 -1.53 -16.15 12.47
N ALA A 113 -0.48 -16.80 12.97
CA ALA A 113 -0.49 -18.25 13.10
C ALA A 113 -1.56 -18.64 14.15
N PRO A 114 -2.47 -19.58 13.83
CA PRO A 114 -3.47 -20.00 14.81
C PRO A 114 -2.80 -20.69 16.00
N GLY A 115 -3.02 -20.16 17.20
CA GLY A 115 -2.54 -20.74 18.46
C GLY A 115 -1.10 -20.35 18.82
N GLU A 116 -0.79 -19.05 18.79
CA GLU A 116 0.50 -18.55 19.27
C GLU A 116 0.78 -19.01 20.71
N ILE A 117 1.88 -19.73 20.85
CA ILE A 117 2.43 -20.26 22.11
C ILE A 117 3.59 -19.39 22.62
N PHE A 118 3.88 -18.29 21.93
CA PHE A 118 5.02 -17.39 22.22
C PHE A 118 4.65 -16.20 23.10
N ASP A 119 3.43 -16.17 23.64
CA ASP A 119 2.93 -15.08 24.51
C ASP A 119 3.59 -15.03 25.91
N GLU A 120 4.39 -16.03 26.31
CA GLU A 120 4.85 -16.13 27.71
C GLU A 120 6.15 -15.35 28.03
N ASP A 121 6.92 -14.88 27.05
CA ASP A 121 8.23 -14.24 27.31
C ASP A 121 8.37 -12.77 26.84
N ILE A 122 7.30 -12.13 26.33
CA ILE A 122 7.35 -10.72 25.92
C ILE A 122 6.90 -9.84 27.08
N HIS A 123 7.88 -9.18 27.71
CA HIS A 123 7.66 -8.25 28.81
C HIS A 123 6.62 -7.17 28.47
N GLN A 124 5.64 -7.03 29.35
CA GLN A 124 4.48 -6.13 29.28
C GLN A 124 4.78 -4.62 29.22
N ASP A 125 6.05 -4.21 29.09
CA ASP A 125 6.45 -2.80 29.12
C ASP A 125 6.63 -2.18 27.72
N ASP A 126 6.67 -2.98 26.65
CA ASP A 126 6.78 -2.48 25.27
C ASP A 126 5.57 -2.94 24.42
N LEU A 127 4.57 -2.06 24.31
CA LEU A 127 3.34 -2.23 23.50
C LEU A 127 3.57 -2.36 21.98
N SER A 128 4.81 -2.61 21.51
CA SER A 128 5.18 -2.78 20.10
C SER A 128 5.47 -4.21 19.68
N ASP A 129 5.64 -5.15 20.61
CA ASP A 129 6.22 -6.47 20.34
C ASP A 129 5.16 -7.59 20.34
N SER A 130 3.98 -7.34 19.75
CA SER A 130 3.15 -8.46 19.29
C SER A 130 3.93 -9.22 18.19
N VAL A 131 3.95 -10.55 18.24
CA VAL A 131 4.58 -11.40 17.22
C VAL A 131 4.14 -10.90 15.83
N ALA A 132 5.07 -10.35 15.06
CA ALA A 132 4.73 -9.64 13.83
C ALA A 132 4.27 -10.66 12.78
N CYS A 133 3.12 -10.44 12.12
CA CYS A 133 2.66 -11.32 11.06
C CYS A 133 3.75 -11.52 9.98
N ASP A 134 3.81 -12.72 9.39
CA ASP A 134 4.67 -12.94 8.23
C ASP A 134 4.30 -11.95 7.11
N GLU A 135 5.31 -11.49 6.37
CA GLU A 135 5.11 -10.48 5.33
C GLU A 135 5.95 -10.77 4.09
N LEU A 136 5.30 -10.95 2.94
CA LEU A 136 5.96 -11.00 1.63
C LEU A 136 6.04 -9.60 1.05
N VAL A 137 7.27 -9.11 0.85
CA VAL A 137 7.54 -7.80 0.26
C VAL A 137 8.14 -7.97 -1.13
N ILE A 138 7.52 -7.34 -2.12
CA ILE A 138 8.01 -7.25 -3.50
C ILE A 138 8.34 -5.78 -3.77
N ARG A 139 9.63 -5.47 -3.88
CA ARG A 139 10.14 -4.13 -4.22
C ARG A 139 10.38 -4.01 -5.71
N ILE A 140 9.66 -3.07 -6.31
CA ILE A 140 9.70 -2.77 -7.74
C ILE A 140 10.74 -1.69 -8.02
N GLU A 141 10.85 -0.68 -7.16
CA GLU A 141 11.93 0.31 -7.26
C GLU A 141 12.10 1.05 -5.92
N PRO A 142 13.28 1.63 -5.65
CA PRO A 142 14.59 1.30 -6.23
C PRO A 142 15.14 0.00 -5.63
N ASN A 143 16.20 -0.57 -6.22
CA ASN A 143 16.85 -1.80 -5.74
C ASN A 143 15.87 -2.98 -5.67
N GLU A 144 15.47 -3.47 -6.84
CA GLU A 144 14.52 -4.56 -7.02
C GLU A 144 14.85 -5.75 -6.13
N ALA A 145 13.87 -6.18 -5.33
CA ALA A 145 14.07 -7.25 -4.36
C ALA A 145 12.75 -7.96 -4.05
N ILE A 146 12.86 -9.23 -3.67
CA ILE A 146 11.76 -9.99 -3.06
C ILE A 146 12.32 -10.58 -1.77
N TYR A 147 11.64 -10.36 -0.66
CA TYR A 147 12.01 -10.94 0.63
C TYR A 147 10.78 -11.27 1.45
N LEU A 148 10.91 -12.29 2.29
CA LEU A 148 9.90 -12.73 3.22
C LEU A 148 10.38 -12.39 4.63
N LYS A 149 9.59 -11.61 5.36
CA LYS A 149 9.78 -11.43 6.80
C LYS A 149 9.06 -12.59 7.48
N ILE A 150 9.82 -13.35 8.25
CA ILE A 150 9.32 -14.44 9.09
C ILE A 150 9.87 -14.26 10.49
N ASN A 151 9.12 -14.72 11.48
CA ASN A 151 9.64 -14.81 12.83
C ASN A 151 10.62 -15.97 12.94
N THR A 152 11.79 -15.69 13.50
CA THR A 152 12.81 -16.69 13.83
C THR A 152 13.23 -16.53 15.28
N LYS A 153 13.66 -17.64 15.89
CA LYS A 153 14.22 -17.71 17.24
C LYS A 153 15.57 -17.00 17.34
#